data_AF-A0A7C6F9R8-F1
#
_entry.id   AF-A0A7C6F9R8-F1
#
_cell.length_a   1.000
_cell.length_b   1.000
_cell.length_c   1.000
_cell.angle_alpha   90.00
_cell.angle_beta   90.00
_cell.angle_gamma   90.00
#
_symmetry.space_group_name_H-M   'P 1'
#
loop_
_entity.id
_entity.type
_entity.pdbx_description
1 polymer ?
#
loop_
_entity_poly.entity_id
_entity_poly.type
_entity_poly.pdbx_seq_one_letter_code
_entity_poly.pdbx_strand_id
1 'polypeptide(L)'
;MITIALFFLSCSQKEEPTYGGKAFSYYPAGLLSPETSGVGRKGDNYVYAPGIRFPLEHAPAYLNSQVYGVGGLHGPRGSLCDQRNYHYPWRDNYCEKRSKYNMPLCAMGKGHQGVDIRPATCEKNRHFAVAVEDGIITYIGAYTVKLRGASGRTY
;
A
#
# COMPACT_ATOMS: atom_id res chain seq x y z
N MET A 1 -50.97 -4.89 30.95
CA MET A 1 -49.58 -5.30 30.65
C MET A 1 -49.11 -4.46 29.47
N ILE A 2 -48.17 -3.55 29.67
CA ILE A 2 -47.65 -2.65 28.63
C ILE A 2 -46.32 -3.23 28.14
N THR A 3 -46.30 -3.69 26.90
CA THR A 3 -45.10 -4.21 26.24
C THR A 3 -44.27 -3.03 25.74
N ILE A 4 -43.10 -2.81 26.33
CA ILE A 4 -42.13 -1.82 25.85
C ILE A 4 -41.26 -2.50 24.79
N ALA A 5 -41.43 -2.09 23.54
CA ALA A 5 -40.53 -2.49 22.45
C ALA A 5 -39.27 -1.62 22.49
N LEU A 6 -38.14 -2.20 22.91
CA LEU A 6 -36.82 -1.58 22.78
C LEU A 6 -36.33 -1.73 21.33
N PHE A 7 -36.36 -0.64 20.58
CA PHE A 7 -35.67 -0.55 19.29
C PHE A 7 -34.18 -0.27 19.54
N PHE A 8 -33.35 -1.29 19.36
CA PHE A 8 -31.91 -1.11 19.25
C PHE A 8 -31.58 -0.58 17.86
N LEU A 9 -31.40 0.74 17.74
CA LEU A 9 -30.70 1.32 16.59
C LEU A 9 -29.21 0.98 16.74
N SER A 10 -28.75 -0.06 16.03
CA SER A 10 -27.33 -0.25 15.80
C SER A 10 -26.84 0.84 14.84
N CYS A 11 -26.17 1.84 15.38
CA CYS A 11 -25.47 2.83 14.57
C CYS A 11 -24.18 2.17 14.07
N SER A 12 -24.18 1.70 12.82
CA SER A 12 -22.93 1.29 12.14
C SER A 12 -22.17 2.57 11.78
N GLN A 13 -21.39 3.09 12.73
CA GLN A 13 -20.45 4.16 12.45
C GLN A 13 -19.34 3.60 11.56
N LYS A 14 -19.35 3.97 10.28
CA LYS A 14 -18.15 3.89 9.45
C LYS A 14 -17.15 4.89 10.03
N GLU A 15 -16.21 4.42 10.84
CA GLU A 15 -15.02 5.19 11.16
C GLU A 15 -14.20 5.34 9.86
N GLU A 16 -14.27 6.52 9.25
CA GLU A 16 -13.28 6.92 8.26
C GLU A 16 -12.00 7.30 9.01
N PRO A 17 -10.87 6.59 8.79
CA PRO A 17 -9.62 6.95 9.45
C PRO A 17 -9.11 8.24 8.82
N THR A 18 -9.38 9.37 9.46
CA THR A 18 -8.87 10.68 9.05
C THR A 18 -7.55 10.95 9.75
N TYR A 19 -6.45 11.05 8.98
CA TYR A 19 -5.21 11.59 9.51
C TYR A 19 -5.36 13.12 9.64
N GLY A 20 -5.57 13.61 10.87
CA GLY A 20 -5.57 15.04 11.18
C GLY A 20 -6.62 15.88 10.43
N GLY A 21 -7.78 15.30 10.09
CA GLY A 21 -8.86 16.01 9.39
C GLY A 21 -8.67 16.21 7.88
N LYS A 22 -7.61 15.65 7.28
CA LYS A 22 -7.49 15.58 5.82
C LYS A 22 -8.12 14.29 5.31
N ALA A 23 -8.98 14.41 4.29
CA ALA A 23 -9.58 13.27 3.62
C ALA A 23 -8.49 12.41 2.97
N PHE A 24 -8.63 11.09 3.13
CA PHE A 24 -7.85 10.14 2.35
C PHE A 24 -8.04 10.39 0.86
N SER A 25 -6.95 10.43 0.09
CA SER A 25 -7.02 10.70 -1.34
C SER A 25 -6.02 9.83 -2.10
N TYR A 26 -6.47 9.31 -3.23
CA TYR A 26 -5.73 8.35 -4.06
C TYR A 26 -6.13 8.49 -5.52
N TYR A 27 -5.21 8.15 -6.42
CA TYR A 27 -5.54 7.92 -7.83
C TYR A 27 -6.12 6.52 -8.04
N PRO A 28 -6.97 6.31 -9.07
CA PRO A 28 -7.49 4.99 -9.39
C PRO A 28 -6.40 3.91 -9.51
N ALA A 29 -6.72 2.68 -9.08
CA ALA A 29 -5.81 1.55 -9.20
C ALA A 29 -5.34 1.33 -10.65
N GLY A 30 -4.06 0.97 -10.82
CA GLY A 30 -3.42 0.83 -12.12
C GLY A 30 -3.08 2.15 -12.84
N LEU A 31 -3.35 3.32 -12.25
CA LEU A 31 -2.90 4.61 -12.79
C LEU A 31 -1.47 4.93 -12.35
N LEU A 32 -0.50 4.41 -13.09
CA LEU A 32 0.92 4.57 -12.81
C LEU A 32 1.45 5.97 -13.15
N SER A 33 2.55 6.37 -12.53
CA SER A 33 3.31 7.59 -12.90
C SER A 33 4.81 7.37 -12.80
N PRO A 34 5.60 7.87 -13.77
CA PRO A 34 5.15 8.44 -15.04
C PRO A 34 4.45 7.36 -15.89
N GLU A 35 3.69 7.76 -16.91
CA GLU A 35 3.01 6.79 -17.79
C GLU A 35 3.99 5.83 -18.48
N THR A 36 5.24 6.26 -18.64
CA THR A 36 6.32 5.44 -19.19
C THR A 36 6.78 4.30 -18.26
N SER A 37 6.39 4.32 -16.98
CA SER A 37 6.76 3.31 -15.98
C SER A 37 6.18 1.92 -16.26
N GLY A 38 5.09 1.82 -17.01
CA GLY A 38 4.47 0.54 -17.32
C GLY A 38 2.98 0.65 -17.68
N VAL A 39 2.34 -0.51 -17.77
CA VAL A 39 0.90 -0.62 -17.91
C VAL A 39 0.36 -1.23 -16.62
N GLY A 40 -0.26 -0.38 -15.79
CA GLY A 40 -0.89 -0.81 -14.56
C GLY A 40 -2.14 -1.65 -14.80
N ARG A 41 -2.60 -2.34 -13.77
CA ARG A 41 -3.78 -3.21 -13.82
C ARG A 41 -5.07 -2.39 -13.67
N LYS A 42 -5.38 -1.60 -14.70
CA LYS A 42 -6.54 -0.68 -14.71
C LYS A 42 -7.87 -1.45 -14.72
N GLY A 43 -8.86 -0.92 -13.99
CA GLY A 43 -10.22 -1.46 -13.96
C GLY A 43 -10.42 -2.68 -13.06
N ASP A 44 -9.36 -3.21 -12.46
CA ASP A 44 -9.48 -4.25 -11.45
C ASP A 44 -9.58 -3.64 -10.05
N ASN A 45 -10.81 -3.59 -9.53
CA ASN A 45 -11.11 -3.15 -8.17
C ASN A 45 -11.29 -4.33 -7.19
N TYR A 46 -10.88 -5.54 -7.59
CA TYR A 46 -10.97 -6.71 -6.73
C TYR A 46 -9.98 -6.61 -5.55
N VAL A 47 -10.50 -6.85 -4.35
CA VAL A 47 -9.71 -6.84 -3.11
C VAL A 47 -9.17 -8.25 -2.86
N TYR A 48 -7.91 -8.50 -3.24
CA TYR A 48 -7.28 -9.82 -3.17
C TYR A 48 -6.98 -10.33 -1.75
N ALA A 49 -6.78 -9.41 -0.81
CA ALA A 49 -6.45 -9.69 0.58
C ALA A 49 -7.37 -8.87 1.50
N PRO A 50 -8.66 -9.23 1.59
CA PRO A 50 -9.58 -8.55 2.49
C PRO A 50 -9.19 -8.80 3.94
N GLY A 51 -9.37 -7.80 4.81
CA GLY A 51 -9.15 -7.92 6.25
C GLY A 51 -7.71 -7.73 6.72
N ILE A 52 -6.74 -7.53 5.81
CA ILE A 52 -5.39 -7.17 6.22
C ILE A 52 -5.35 -5.74 6.79
N ARG A 53 -4.46 -5.51 7.76
CA ARG A 53 -4.14 -4.16 8.23
C ARG A 53 -3.11 -3.49 7.33
N PHE A 54 -3.02 -2.17 7.43
CA PHE A 54 -1.96 -1.39 6.77
C PHE A 54 -0.58 -1.74 7.39
N PRO A 55 0.49 -1.95 6.57
CA PRO A 55 1.78 -2.48 7.02
C PRO A 55 2.73 -1.43 7.64
N LEU A 56 2.20 -0.31 8.13
CA LEU A 56 2.95 0.65 8.94
C LEU A 56 2.28 0.84 10.29
N GLU A 57 3.09 0.97 11.33
CA GLU A 57 2.60 1.18 12.70
C GLU A 57 1.83 2.51 12.84
N HIS A 58 2.32 3.57 12.20
CA HIS A 58 1.79 4.91 12.33
C HIS A 58 1.59 5.61 10.98
N ALA A 59 0.52 6.39 10.90
CA ALA A 59 0.31 7.39 9.85
C ALA A 59 1.12 8.67 10.13
N PRO A 60 1.41 9.51 9.12
CA PRO A 60 1.02 9.37 7.73
C PRO A 60 1.91 8.40 6.96
N ALA A 61 1.38 7.91 5.84
CA ALA A 61 2.12 7.11 4.88
C ALA A 61 1.93 7.67 3.48
N TYR A 62 2.90 7.43 2.61
CA TYR A 62 2.89 7.95 1.24
C TYR A 62 3.19 6.82 0.26
N LEU A 63 2.29 6.61 -0.69
CA LEU A 63 2.43 5.58 -1.72
C LEU A 63 2.83 6.24 -3.04
N ASN A 64 4.04 5.93 -3.50
CA ASN A 64 4.56 6.30 -4.81
C ASN A 64 5.81 5.47 -5.13
N SER A 65 6.16 5.43 -6.42
CA SER A 65 7.27 4.62 -6.93
C SER A 65 8.61 4.90 -6.26
N GLN A 66 9.31 3.83 -5.86
CA GLN A 66 10.73 3.87 -5.47
C GLN A 66 11.67 3.94 -6.67
N VAL A 67 11.27 3.40 -7.83
CA VAL A 67 12.13 3.32 -9.03
C VAL A 67 11.91 4.49 -9.97
N TYR A 68 10.67 4.91 -10.16
CA TYR A 68 10.30 5.98 -11.09
C TYR A 68 9.95 7.30 -10.37
N GLY A 69 9.89 7.30 -9.04
CA GLY A 69 9.74 8.50 -8.23
C GLY A 69 11.05 9.26 -8.06
N VAL A 70 11.00 10.40 -7.36
CA VAL A 70 12.17 11.27 -7.20
C VAL A 70 13.30 10.53 -6.48
N GLY A 71 14.50 10.60 -7.06
CA GLY A 71 15.69 9.87 -6.58
C GLY A 71 15.70 8.38 -6.88
N GLY A 72 14.69 7.86 -7.59
CA GLY A 72 14.68 6.51 -8.14
C GLY A 72 15.52 6.40 -9.41
N LEU A 73 15.89 5.17 -9.78
CA LEU A 73 16.76 4.87 -10.93
C LEU A 73 16.26 5.45 -12.27
N HIS A 74 14.95 5.56 -12.44
CA HIS A 74 14.31 6.06 -13.65
C HIS A 74 13.45 7.31 -13.41
N GLY A 75 13.56 7.90 -12.22
CA GLY A 75 12.78 9.06 -11.85
C GLY A 75 13.54 10.38 -11.98
N PRO A 76 12.89 11.49 -11.60
CA PRO A 76 13.53 12.80 -11.56
C PRO A 76 14.74 12.82 -10.60
N ARG A 77 15.70 13.72 -10.88
CA ARG A 77 16.86 13.95 -10.01
C ARG A 77 16.39 14.36 -8.61
N GLY A 78 17.07 13.82 -7.60
CA GLY A 78 16.81 14.04 -6.18
C GLY A 78 17.33 12.85 -5.37
N SER A 79 16.81 12.67 -4.16
CA SER A 79 17.07 11.49 -3.32
C SER A 79 15.78 10.75 -3.04
N LEU A 80 15.89 9.49 -2.60
CA LEU A 80 14.71 8.75 -2.12
C LEU A 80 14.04 9.46 -0.93
N CYS A 81 14.76 10.31 -0.20
CA CYS A 81 14.25 11.11 0.93
C CYS A 81 13.73 12.50 0.52
N ASP A 82 13.65 12.82 -0.77
CA ASP A 82 13.19 14.13 -1.23
C ASP A 82 11.76 14.42 -0.75
N GLN A 83 11.52 15.63 -0.24
CA GLN A 83 10.22 16.09 0.27
C GLN A 83 9.10 15.93 -0.77
N ARG A 84 9.43 16.01 -2.07
CA ARG A 84 8.49 15.74 -3.16
C ARG A 84 7.95 14.30 -3.15
N ASN A 85 8.50 13.36 -2.39
CA ASN A 85 7.93 12.02 -2.23
C ASN A 85 6.89 11.93 -1.09
N TYR A 86 6.66 12.99 -0.31
CA TYR A 86 5.82 12.99 0.90
C TYR A 86 4.52 13.78 0.68
N HIS A 87 3.75 13.41 -0.33
CA HIS A 87 2.49 14.07 -0.67
C HIS A 87 1.37 13.09 -1.04
N TYR A 88 0.15 13.59 -0.90
CA TYR A 88 -1.08 12.98 -1.41
C TYR A 88 -1.46 13.64 -2.76
N PRO A 89 -2.33 13.03 -3.57
CA PRO A 89 -2.97 11.71 -3.38
C PRO A 89 -2.01 10.54 -3.59
N TRP A 90 -2.30 9.42 -2.92
CA TRP A 90 -1.56 8.17 -3.11
C TRP A 90 -1.59 7.71 -4.56
N ARG A 91 -0.52 7.06 -4.98
CA ARG A 91 -0.38 6.55 -6.33
C ARG A 91 0.08 5.10 -6.33
N ASP A 92 -0.65 4.29 -7.09
CA ASP A 92 -0.31 2.91 -7.35
C ASP A 92 0.97 2.80 -8.19
N ASN A 93 1.80 1.81 -7.87
CA ASN A 93 3.02 1.43 -8.57
C ASN A 93 3.10 -0.10 -8.77
N TYR A 94 2.00 -0.82 -8.56
CA TYR A 94 1.85 -2.21 -8.94
C TYR A 94 1.94 -2.36 -10.46
N CYS A 95 2.59 -3.42 -10.95
CA CYS A 95 2.86 -3.64 -12.37
C CYS A 95 3.77 -2.63 -13.09
N GLU A 96 4.43 -1.72 -12.37
CA GLU A 96 5.56 -1.00 -12.96
C GLU A 96 6.59 -1.97 -13.55
N LYS A 97 7.26 -1.56 -14.62
CA LYS A 97 8.29 -2.39 -15.26
C LYS A 97 9.35 -2.79 -14.24
N ARG A 98 9.54 -4.10 -14.11
CA ARG A 98 10.66 -4.74 -13.42
C ARG A 98 11.15 -5.88 -14.31
N SER A 99 12.45 -5.94 -14.56
CA SER A 99 13.02 -6.85 -15.56
C SER A 99 13.05 -8.32 -15.12
N LYS A 100 12.96 -8.60 -13.81
CA LYS A 100 13.23 -9.94 -13.23
C LYS A 100 12.02 -10.61 -12.55
N TYR A 101 10.87 -9.96 -12.46
CA TYR A 101 9.77 -10.44 -11.62
C TYR A 101 8.56 -10.82 -12.45
N ASN A 102 8.29 -12.12 -12.53
CA ASN A 102 7.07 -12.64 -13.11
C ASN A 102 5.87 -12.22 -12.25
N MET A 103 4.86 -11.66 -12.90
CA MET A 103 3.61 -11.27 -12.24
C MET A 103 2.48 -11.43 -13.26
N PRO A 104 1.77 -12.57 -13.27
CA PRO A 104 0.76 -12.89 -14.29
C PRO A 104 -0.44 -11.95 -14.25
N LEU A 105 -0.64 -11.26 -13.13
CA LEU A 105 -1.68 -10.25 -13.00
C LEU A 105 -1.33 -8.94 -13.73
N CYS A 106 -0.08 -8.73 -14.13
CA CYS A 106 0.32 -7.57 -14.92
C CYS A 106 0.14 -7.81 -16.41
N ALA A 107 -0.21 -6.75 -17.16
CA ALA A 107 -0.47 -6.85 -18.60
C ALA A 107 0.69 -7.46 -19.41
N MET A 108 1.93 -7.28 -18.94
CA MET A 108 3.14 -7.82 -19.59
C MET A 108 3.56 -9.20 -19.04
N GLY A 109 2.79 -9.82 -18.14
CA GLY A 109 3.17 -11.05 -17.43
C GLY A 109 4.34 -10.90 -16.44
N LYS A 110 4.89 -9.69 -16.33
CA LYS A 110 5.99 -9.29 -15.44
C LYS A 110 5.78 -7.88 -14.94
N GLY A 111 6.32 -7.57 -13.76
CA GLY A 111 6.23 -6.23 -13.20
C GLY A 111 6.47 -6.21 -11.70
N HIS A 112 6.33 -5.02 -11.12
CA HIS A 112 6.37 -4.81 -9.69
C HIS A 112 5.26 -5.62 -9.01
N GLN A 113 5.63 -6.40 -8.01
CA GLN A 113 4.77 -7.44 -7.42
C GLN A 113 3.95 -6.95 -6.21
N GLY A 114 4.12 -5.69 -5.83
CA GLY A 114 3.43 -5.09 -4.69
C GLY A 114 3.37 -3.58 -4.86
N VAL A 115 3.33 -2.87 -3.73
CA VAL A 115 3.34 -1.41 -3.71
C VAL A 115 4.47 -0.87 -2.85
N ASP A 116 5.08 0.23 -3.28
CA ASP A 116 6.08 0.93 -2.47
C ASP A 116 5.37 1.90 -1.51
N ILE A 117 5.65 1.75 -0.21
CA ILE A 117 5.07 2.56 0.87
C ILE A 117 6.19 3.26 1.61
N ARG A 118 6.02 4.57 1.84
CA ARG A 118 6.93 5.39 2.62
C ARG A 118 6.28 5.75 3.96
N PRO A 119 7.04 5.72 5.07
CA PRO A 119 6.56 6.20 6.36
C PRO A 119 6.55 7.73 6.41
N ALA A 120 6.19 8.28 7.57
CA ALA A 120 6.03 9.71 7.80
C ALA A 120 7.28 10.55 7.46
N THR A 121 8.48 10.01 7.73
CA THR A 121 9.76 10.71 7.53
C THR A 121 10.83 9.77 6.96
N CYS A 122 11.88 10.32 6.35
CA CYS A 122 13.02 9.53 5.85
C CYS A 122 14.08 9.27 6.93
N GLU A 123 13.66 8.83 8.11
CA GLU A 123 14.56 8.58 9.23
C GLU A 123 14.90 7.09 9.33
N LYS A 124 16.19 6.79 9.42
CA LYS A 124 16.68 5.43 9.58
C LYS A 124 16.30 4.90 10.97
N ASN A 125 15.86 3.63 11.02
CA ASN A 125 15.53 2.91 12.26
C ASN A 125 14.46 3.58 13.14
N ARG A 126 13.54 4.35 12.53
CA ARG A 126 12.49 5.07 13.27
C ARG A 126 11.10 4.46 13.13
N HIS A 127 10.80 3.89 11.97
CA HIS A 127 9.45 3.47 11.58
C HIS A 127 9.35 1.96 11.52
N PHE A 128 8.35 1.39 12.18
CA PHE A 128 8.13 -0.04 12.20
C PHE A 128 7.19 -0.47 11.07
N ALA A 129 7.62 -1.48 10.33
CA ALA A 129 6.72 -2.30 9.53
C ALA A 129 6.04 -3.31 10.46
N VAL A 130 4.74 -3.49 10.29
CA VAL A 130 3.91 -4.37 11.13
C VAL A 130 3.32 -5.49 10.26
N ALA A 131 3.17 -6.67 10.84
CA ALA A 131 2.53 -7.79 10.15
C ALA A 131 1.11 -7.41 9.72
N VAL A 132 0.76 -7.71 8.47
CA VAL A 132 -0.53 -7.33 7.87
C VAL A 132 -1.69 -8.20 8.34
N GLU A 133 -1.37 -9.39 8.87
CA GLU A 133 -2.30 -10.29 9.57
C GLU A 133 -1.49 -11.18 10.52
N ASP A 134 -2.18 -11.93 11.39
CA ASP A 134 -1.56 -12.95 12.23
C ASP A 134 -0.91 -14.03 11.35
N GLY A 135 0.22 -14.60 11.80
CA GLY A 135 0.89 -15.64 11.06
C GLY A 135 2.29 -15.97 11.56
N ILE A 136 3.07 -16.60 10.68
CA ILE A 136 4.41 -17.09 10.97
C ILE A 136 5.40 -16.47 9.99
N ILE A 137 6.49 -15.92 10.50
CA ILE A 137 7.61 -15.48 9.66
C ILE A 137 8.32 -16.70 9.09
N THR A 138 8.33 -16.81 7.76
CA THR A 138 8.91 -17.95 7.04
C THR A 138 10.28 -17.67 6.45
N TYR A 139 10.66 -16.39 6.37
CA TYR A 139 11.96 -15.98 5.85
C TYR A 139 12.37 -14.63 6.42
N ILE A 140 13.66 -14.49 6.75
CA ILE A 140 14.31 -13.23 7.10
C ILE A 140 15.58 -13.13 6.26
N GLY A 141 15.69 -12.08 5.46
CA GLY A 141 16.86 -11.70 4.70
C GLY A 141 17.25 -10.25 5.01
N ALA A 142 18.36 -9.79 4.42
CA ALA A 142 18.91 -8.46 4.71
C ALA A 142 17.91 -7.30 4.46
N TYR A 143 17.02 -7.45 3.47
CA TYR A 143 16.03 -6.44 3.08
C TYR A 143 14.61 -7.00 2.93
N THR A 144 14.35 -8.21 3.44
CA THR A 144 13.10 -8.91 3.16
C THR A 144 12.71 -9.77 4.34
N VAL A 145 11.45 -9.64 4.75
CA VAL A 145 10.81 -10.56 5.67
C VAL A 145 9.59 -11.12 4.95
N LYS A 146 9.37 -12.44 5.03
CA LYS A 146 8.16 -13.06 4.46
C LYS A 146 7.26 -13.59 5.56
N LEU A 147 5.99 -13.24 5.47
CA LEU A 147 4.94 -13.68 6.39
C LEU A 147 4.07 -14.71 5.69
N ARG A 148 3.93 -15.89 6.30
CA ARG A 148 2.84 -16.81 6.00
C ARG A 148 1.69 -16.50 6.94
N GLY A 149 0.68 -15.81 6.46
CA GLY A 149 -0.45 -15.40 7.27
C GLY A 149 -1.41 -16.57 7.57
N ALA A 150 -2.20 -16.42 8.63
CA ALA A 150 -3.18 -17.41 9.08
C ALA A 150 -4.25 -17.69 8.00
N SER A 151 -4.48 -16.73 7.10
CA SER A 151 -5.35 -16.92 5.93
C SER A 151 -4.77 -17.87 4.86
N GLY A 152 -3.50 -18.28 5.01
CA GLY A 152 -2.78 -19.05 4.01
C GLY A 152 -2.25 -18.22 2.84
N ARG A 153 -2.22 -16.89 2.95
CA ARG A 153 -1.51 -16.01 2.01
C ARG A 153 -0.04 -15.87 2.41
N THR A 154 0.78 -15.51 1.43
CA THR A 154 2.19 -15.17 1.66
C THR A 154 2.39 -13.72 1.28
N TYR A 155 2.98 -12.95 2.19
CA TYR A 155 3.37 -11.55 2.02
C TYR A 155 4.89 -11.44 2.05
#